data_AF-A0A1X7UR84-F1
#
_entry.id   AF-A0A1X7UR84-F1
#
_cell.length_a   1.000
_cell.length_b   1.000
_cell.length_c   1.000
_cell.angle_alpha   90.00
_cell.angle_beta   90.00
_cell.angle_gamma   90.00
#
_symmetry.space_group_name_H-M   'P 1'
#
loop_
_entity.id
_entity.type
_entity.pdbx_description
1 polymer ?
#
loop_
_entity_poly.entity_id
_entity_poly.type
_entity_poly.pdbx_seq_one_letter_code
_entity_poly.pdbx_strand_id
1 'polypeptide(L)'
;CVGITFPSRDIKYSQVCGKVIGYQYHSTDGAAAYHTSKVINSAYIDGISLTHGYPRKHIWSLLSGYTGTAINYCPCGSSHPKSVPSFVGSHYYCEAGCHNTNSYATLYSSDPLWDGKGCGSTETNCCQRTLIPWFYRSFGYSTADNIEMRLCCDEDTGNEDVAIREYEIYVK
;
A
#
# COMPACT_ATOMS: atom_id res chain seq x y z
N CYS A 1 12.45 3.24 2.26
CA CYS A 1 11.23 3.67 2.99
C CYS A 1 11.55 4.78 3.97
N VAL A 2 10.65 5.75 4.11
CA VAL A 2 10.65 6.80 5.14
C VAL A 2 9.38 6.67 5.98
N GLY A 3 9.48 6.80 7.30
CA GLY A 3 8.41 6.46 8.23
C GLY A 3 8.04 7.55 9.22
N ILE A 4 6.78 7.52 9.65
CA ILE A 4 6.29 8.23 10.82
C ILE A 4 5.75 7.22 11.84
N THR A 5 5.94 7.52 13.13
CA THR A 5 5.48 6.66 14.23
C THR A 5 4.38 7.36 15.02
N PHE A 6 3.30 6.61 15.26
CA PHE A 6 2.17 7.01 16.09
C PHE A 6 2.30 6.34 17.46
N PRO A 7 2.61 7.11 18.52
CA PRO A 7 2.75 6.53 19.85
C PRO A 7 1.40 6.05 20.36
N SER A 8 1.35 4.79 20.82
CA SER A 8 0.15 4.22 21.45
C SER A 8 -0.16 4.84 22.81
N ARG A 9 0.88 5.36 23.49
CA ARG A 9 0.80 5.91 24.86
C ARG A 9 0.16 4.92 25.85
N ASP A 10 0.63 3.68 25.80
CA ASP A 10 0.16 2.56 26.64
C ASP A 10 -1.31 2.15 26.40
N ILE A 11 -1.99 2.74 25.40
CA ILE A 11 -3.30 2.27 24.96
C ILE A 11 -3.11 0.88 24.35
N LYS A 12 -3.71 -0.10 25.01
CA LYS A 12 -3.75 -1.47 24.53
C LYS A 12 -4.80 -1.63 23.45
N TYR A 13 -4.43 -2.33 22.38
CA TYR A 13 -5.31 -2.64 21.27
C TYR A 13 -5.04 -4.04 20.73
N SER A 14 -6.05 -4.62 20.10
CA SER A 14 -6.03 -5.94 19.45
C SER A 14 -6.49 -5.88 18.00
N GLN A 15 -7.08 -4.75 17.61
CA GLN A 15 -7.62 -4.50 16.28
C GLN A 15 -7.13 -3.14 15.78
N VAL A 16 -6.91 -3.06 14.47
CA VAL A 16 -6.59 -1.82 13.75
C VAL A 16 -7.48 -1.74 12.53
N CYS A 17 -8.13 -0.61 12.32
CA CYS A 17 -8.78 -0.29 11.06
C CYS A 17 -8.44 1.14 10.65
N GLY A 18 -8.72 1.47 9.41
CA GLY A 18 -8.36 2.77 8.89
C GLY A 18 -8.52 2.83 7.40
N LYS A 19 -8.16 3.97 6.82
CA LYS A 19 -8.11 4.17 5.38
C LYS A 19 -6.90 5.04 5.07
N VAL A 20 -6.35 4.89 3.88
CA VAL A 20 -5.31 5.78 3.35
C VAL A 20 -5.70 6.07 1.91
N ILE A 21 -5.66 7.34 1.54
CA ILE A 21 -5.89 7.77 0.17
C ILE A 21 -4.64 8.49 -0.31
N GLY A 22 -4.16 8.08 -1.47
CA GLY A 22 -2.98 8.65 -2.09
C GLY A 22 -3.15 8.82 -3.59
N TYR A 23 -2.06 9.13 -4.27
CA TYR A 23 -2.00 9.30 -5.71
C TYR A 23 -0.68 8.73 -6.24
N GLN A 24 -0.75 8.11 -7.41
CA GLN A 24 0.41 7.69 -8.16
C GLN A 24 1.13 8.91 -8.75
N TYR A 25 2.45 8.96 -8.64
CA TYR A 25 3.31 9.82 -9.43
C TYR A 25 4.23 8.95 -10.29
N HIS A 26 4.25 9.23 -11.60
CA HIS A 26 5.11 8.53 -12.55
C HIS A 26 4.91 7.00 -12.52
N SER A 27 5.99 6.20 -12.42
CA SER A 27 6.00 4.79 -12.84
C SER A 27 6.11 3.78 -11.70
N THR A 28 5.28 3.92 -10.67
CA THR A 28 5.34 3.03 -9.50
C THR A 28 5.22 1.54 -9.84
N ASP A 29 6.00 0.71 -9.18
CA ASP A 29 6.17 -0.70 -9.53
C ASP A 29 5.30 -1.67 -8.72
N GLY A 30 4.43 -1.17 -7.84
CA GLY A 30 3.53 -1.98 -7.01
C GLY A 30 4.29 -3.02 -6.20
N ALA A 31 4.06 -4.31 -6.48
CA ALA A 31 4.80 -5.40 -5.83
C ALA A 31 6.06 -5.85 -6.63
N ALA A 32 6.32 -5.25 -7.79
CA ALA A 32 7.53 -5.53 -8.59
C ALA A 32 8.80 -4.98 -7.95
N ALA A 33 8.71 -3.95 -7.11
CA ALA A 33 9.81 -3.25 -6.43
C ALA A 33 11.15 -4.01 -6.37
N TYR A 34 12.16 -3.46 -7.05
CA TYR A 34 13.49 -4.00 -7.33
C TYR A 34 14.41 -3.99 -6.11
N HIS A 35 14.10 -4.85 -5.13
CA HIS A 35 15.05 -5.15 -4.06
C HIS A 35 15.45 -6.62 -4.01
N THR A 36 16.76 -6.81 -3.82
CA THR A 36 17.41 -8.13 -3.63
C THR A 36 16.86 -8.87 -2.40
N SER A 37 16.28 -8.18 -1.44
CA SER A 37 15.62 -8.76 -0.26
C SER A 37 14.28 -8.07 0.03
N LYS A 38 13.17 -8.79 -0.16
CA LYS A 38 11.82 -8.34 0.18
C LYS A 38 11.44 -8.75 1.61
N VAL A 39 12.06 -8.09 2.58
CA VAL A 39 11.82 -8.29 4.02
C VAL A 39 11.03 -7.12 4.59
N ILE A 40 10.45 -7.29 5.78
CA ILE A 40 9.59 -6.25 6.38
C ILE A 40 10.33 -4.92 6.63
N ASN A 41 11.66 -4.93 6.69
CA ASN A 41 12.46 -3.72 6.92
C ASN A 41 12.89 -3.00 5.62
N SER A 42 12.72 -3.60 4.44
CA SER A 42 13.05 -2.98 3.14
C SER A 42 11.82 -2.33 2.49
N ALA A 43 12.01 -1.64 1.36
CA ALA A 43 10.92 -1.13 0.52
C ALA A 43 10.35 -2.23 -0.37
N TYR A 44 9.80 -3.29 0.24
CA TYR A 44 9.31 -4.47 -0.48
C TYR A 44 8.10 -4.23 -1.41
N ILE A 45 7.60 -3.00 -1.47
CA ILE A 45 6.52 -2.49 -2.33
C ILE A 45 6.77 -1.00 -2.62
N ASP A 46 6.11 -0.53 -3.66
CA ASP A 46 5.81 0.88 -3.88
C ASP A 46 4.47 1.27 -3.25
N GLY A 47 4.51 2.19 -2.31
CA GLY A 47 3.35 2.69 -1.56
C GLY A 47 3.57 2.64 -0.06
N ILE A 48 2.53 2.27 0.69
CA ILE A 48 2.48 2.42 2.14
C ILE A 48 2.56 1.07 2.86
N SER A 49 3.50 0.94 3.80
CA SER A 49 3.60 -0.17 4.75
C SER A 49 3.18 0.30 6.15
N LEU A 50 2.07 -0.24 6.64
CA LEU A 50 1.63 -0.09 8.04
C LEU A 50 2.13 -1.26 8.89
N THR A 51 2.81 -0.96 9.99
CA THR A 51 3.41 -1.96 10.88
C THR A 51 3.31 -1.57 12.35
N HIS A 52 3.62 -2.49 13.26
CA HIS A 52 3.76 -2.20 14.68
C HIS A 52 4.89 -3.02 15.33
N GLY A 53 5.33 -2.55 16.49
CA GLY A 53 6.22 -3.29 17.39
C GLY A 53 7.68 -3.35 16.97
N TYR A 54 8.49 -3.94 17.85
CA TYR A 54 9.91 -4.18 17.62
C TYR A 54 10.29 -5.59 18.13
N PRO A 55 10.62 -6.57 17.27
CA PRO A 55 10.75 -6.45 15.82
C PRO A 55 9.42 -6.13 15.11
N ARG A 56 9.52 -5.48 13.95
CA ARG A 56 8.40 -5.00 13.15
C ARG A 56 7.46 -6.14 12.75
N LYS A 57 6.16 -5.90 12.85
CA LYS A 57 5.08 -6.82 12.46
C LYS A 57 4.11 -6.12 11.51
N HIS A 58 3.61 -6.85 10.52
CA HIS A 58 2.77 -6.30 9.44
C HIS A 58 1.33 -6.07 9.89
N ILE A 59 0.78 -4.90 9.55
CA ILE A 59 -0.65 -4.57 9.70
C ILE A 59 -1.33 -4.61 8.34
N TRP A 60 -0.87 -3.76 7.41
CA TRP A 60 -1.44 -3.59 6.08
C TRP A 60 -0.42 -3.03 5.09
N SER A 61 -0.61 -3.31 3.81
CA SER A 61 0.15 -2.72 2.69
C SER A 61 -0.80 -2.04 1.71
N LEU A 62 -0.47 -0.84 1.25
CA LEU A 62 -1.21 -0.16 0.18
C LEU A 62 -0.25 0.09 -0.97
N LEU A 63 -0.45 -0.59 -2.09
CA LEU A 63 0.49 -0.64 -3.19
C LEU A 63 0.02 0.26 -4.34
N SER A 64 0.93 1.05 -4.92
CA SER A 64 0.68 1.81 -6.15
C SER A 64 1.16 1.01 -7.35
N GLY A 65 0.26 0.52 -8.19
CA GLY A 65 0.59 -0.23 -9.40
C GLY A 65 1.10 0.66 -10.53
N TYR A 66 1.61 0.05 -11.60
CA TYR A 66 2.20 0.79 -12.72
C TYR A 66 1.14 1.43 -13.63
N THR A 67 0.21 0.64 -14.15
CA THR A 67 -0.94 1.12 -14.94
C THR A 67 -2.18 0.29 -14.66
N GLY A 68 -3.36 0.90 -14.74
CA GLY A 68 -4.65 0.21 -14.59
C GLY A 68 -5.12 -0.53 -15.84
N THR A 69 -4.53 -0.25 -17.02
CA THR A 69 -5.02 -0.78 -18.32
C THR A 69 -4.03 -1.67 -19.06
N ALA A 70 -2.75 -1.73 -18.66
CA ALA A 70 -1.73 -2.53 -19.31
C ALA A 70 -0.93 -3.37 -18.30
N ILE A 71 0.32 -3.00 -18.00
CA ILE A 71 1.14 -3.70 -17.00
C ILE A 71 0.86 -3.07 -15.64
N ASN A 72 0.47 -3.87 -14.66
CA ASN A 72 -0.06 -3.33 -13.41
C ASN A 72 0.81 -3.64 -12.18
N TYR A 73 1.42 -4.82 -12.14
CA TYR A 73 2.25 -5.30 -11.02
C TYR A 73 1.54 -5.45 -9.67
N CYS A 74 0.22 -5.20 -9.57
CA CYS A 74 -0.52 -5.55 -8.37
C CYS A 74 -0.62 -7.07 -8.20
N PRO A 75 -0.54 -7.59 -6.97
CA PRO A 75 -0.71 -9.03 -6.71
C PRO A 75 -2.11 -9.56 -7.09
N CYS A 76 -3.12 -8.69 -7.06
CA CYS A 76 -4.50 -8.99 -7.42
C CYS A 76 -4.83 -8.67 -8.89
N GLY A 77 -3.90 -8.05 -9.63
CA GLY A 77 -4.11 -7.62 -11.00
C GLY A 77 -4.14 -8.80 -11.98
N SER A 78 -4.78 -8.61 -13.14
CA SER A 78 -4.84 -9.63 -14.19
C SER A 78 -3.65 -9.59 -15.15
N SER A 79 -2.86 -8.51 -15.14
CA SER A 79 -1.70 -8.33 -16.00
C SER A 79 -0.41 -8.17 -15.20
N HIS A 80 0.51 -9.12 -15.42
CA HIS A 80 1.81 -9.21 -14.76
C HIS A 80 1.73 -9.15 -13.22
N PRO A 81 0.87 -9.95 -12.56
CA PRO A 81 0.76 -9.91 -11.11
C PRO A 81 2.10 -10.29 -10.45
N LYS A 82 2.47 -9.53 -9.41
CA LYS A 82 3.67 -9.78 -8.61
C LYS A 82 3.29 -10.19 -7.21
N SER A 83 3.95 -11.21 -6.68
CA SER A 83 3.69 -11.66 -5.31
C SER A 83 4.24 -10.68 -4.28
N VAL A 84 3.50 -10.53 -3.18
CA VAL A 84 4.00 -9.89 -1.97
C VAL A 84 4.71 -10.92 -1.07
N PRO A 85 5.60 -10.47 -0.17
CA PRO A 85 6.15 -11.34 0.86
C PRO A 85 5.09 -12.03 1.70
N SER A 86 5.42 -13.22 2.21
CA SER A 86 4.49 -14.05 3.00
C SER A 86 3.93 -13.36 4.23
N PHE A 87 4.66 -12.42 4.85
CA PHE A 87 4.19 -11.66 6.01
C PHE A 87 3.04 -10.70 5.69
N VAL A 88 2.87 -10.30 4.42
CA VAL A 88 1.75 -9.45 3.97
C VAL A 88 0.47 -10.27 3.88
N GLY A 89 0.56 -11.48 3.31
CA GLY A 89 -0.59 -12.35 3.07
C GLY A 89 -1.66 -11.66 2.22
N SER A 90 -2.90 -11.62 2.71
CA SER A 90 -4.04 -10.97 2.05
C SER A 90 -4.35 -9.55 2.58
N HIS A 91 -3.47 -8.99 3.40
CA HIS A 91 -3.67 -7.69 4.07
C HIS A 91 -3.10 -6.54 3.23
N TYR A 92 -3.58 -6.40 1.99
CA TYR A 92 -3.12 -5.35 1.10
C TYR A 92 -4.19 -4.75 0.19
N TYR A 93 -4.05 -3.49 -0.18
CA TYR A 93 -4.74 -2.93 -1.35
C TYR A 93 -3.72 -2.62 -2.44
N CYS A 94 -4.16 -2.65 -3.69
CA CYS A 94 -3.31 -2.27 -4.81
C CYS A 94 -4.15 -1.65 -5.91
N GLU A 95 -3.68 -0.54 -6.46
CA GLU A 95 -4.36 0.25 -7.48
C GLU A 95 -3.35 1.16 -8.19
N ALA A 96 -3.64 1.55 -9.42
CA ALA A 96 -2.84 2.46 -10.24
C ALA A 96 -3.74 3.60 -10.72
N GLY A 97 -3.26 4.84 -10.60
CA GLY A 97 -3.97 6.02 -11.09
C GLY A 97 -3.78 6.25 -12.59
N CYS A 98 -2.78 5.61 -13.20
CA CYS A 98 -2.52 5.73 -14.63
C CYS A 98 -3.41 4.78 -15.44
N HIS A 99 -4.33 5.35 -16.24
CA HIS A 99 -5.20 4.60 -17.17
C HIS A 99 -4.66 4.47 -18.60
N ASN A 100 -3.44 4.91 -18.84
CA ASN A 100 -2.75 4.74 -20.11
C ASN A 100 -1.93 3.44 -20.12
N THR A 101 -1.50 3.01 -21.30
CA THR A 101 -0.63 1.83 -21.43
C THR A 101 0.77 2.01 -20.85
N ASN A 102 1.19 3.26 -20.63
CA ASN A 102 2.43 3.65 -19.98
C ASN A 102 2.17 4.83 -19.04
N SER A 103 2.95 4.94 -17.97
CA SER A 103 2.96 6.12 -17.12
C SER A 103 3.95 7.18 -17.60
N TYR A 104 3.75 8.42 -17.17
CA TYR A 104 4.59 9.58 -17.48
C TYR A 104 4.86 10.38 -16.21
N ALA A 105 5.85 11.27 -16.26
CA ALA A 105 6.24 12.18 -15.17
C ALA A 105 5.14 13.21 -14.80
N THR A 106 4.05 12.73 -14.21
CA THR A 106 2.91 13.50 -13.75
C THR A 106 2.30 12.87 -12.50
N LEU A 107 1.60 13.70 -11.72
CA LEU A 107 0.72 13.26 -10.65
C LEU A 107 -0.64 12.87 -11.24
N TYR A 108 -1.08 11.64 -11.02
CA TYR A 108 -2.39 11.16 -11.46
C TYR A 108 -3.49 11.54 -10.47
N SER A 109 -3.73 12.83 -10.28
CA SER A 109 -4.63 13.34 -9.23
C SER A 109 -6.12 13.13 -9.52
N SER A 110 -6.49 12.76 -10.75
CA SER A 110 -7.88 12.48 -11.14
C SER A 110 -8.40 11.15 -10.62
N ASP A 111 -7.49 10.25 -10.21
CA ASP A 111 -7.81 8.90 -9.75
C ASP A 111 -7.11 8.60 -8.41
N PRO A 112 -7.77 8.85 -7.27
CA PRO A 112 -7.22 8.56 -5.96
C PRO A 112 -7.02 7.06 -5.74
N LEU A 113 -5.83 6.70 -5.28
CA LEU A 113 -5.51 5.30 -4.98
C LEU A 113 -6.21 4.82 -3.71
N TRP A 114 -6.58 3.54 -3.75
CA TRP A 114 -7.13 2.72 -2.67
C TRP A 114 -8.50 3.19 -2.18
N ASP A 115 -9.26 3.86 -3.06
CA ASP A 115 -10.62 4.31 -2.79
C ASP A 115 -11.70 3.35 -3.34
N GLY A 116 -11.28 2.37 -4.16
CA GLY A 116 -12.13 1.33 -4.74
C GLY A 116 -12.92 1.80 -5.94
N LYS A 117 -12.53 2.91 -6.56
CA LYS A 117 -13.17 3.53 -7.71
C LYS A 117 -12.11 3.84 -8.76
N GLY A 118 -12.55 4.13 -9.98
CA GLY A 118 -11.64 4.52 -11.06
C GLY A 118 -10.78 3.39 -11.62
N CYS A 119 -10.69 2.26 -10.95
CA CYS A 119 -10.00 1.03 -11.33
C CYS A 119 -10.01 0.69 -12.83
N GLY A 120 -8.81 0.43 -13.35
CA GLY A 120 -8.65 0.04 -14.74
C GLY A 120 -9.06 -1.41 -15.01
N SER A 121 -9.08 -1.78 -16.28
CA SER A 121 -9.48 -3.12 -16.73
C SER A 121 -8.62 -4.25 -16.14
N THR A 122 -7.38 -3.96 -15.74
CA THR A 122 -6.46 -4.95 -15.16
C THR A 122 -6.57 -5.08 -13.64
N GLU A 123 -7.38 -4.24 -12.99
CA GLU A 123 -7.44 -4.10 -11.52
C GLU A 123 -8.81 -4.45 -10.95
N THR A 124 -9.71 -4.98 -11.78
CA THR A 124 -11.09 -5.31 -11.40
C THR A 124 -11.16 -6.10 -10.08
N ASN A 125 -10.31 -7.11 -9.92
CA ASN A 125 -10.26 -7.93 -8.69
C ASN A 125 -9.69 -7.16 -7.48
N CYS A 126 -8.77 -6.22 -7.72
CA CYS A 126 -8.17 -5.41 -6.66
C CYS A 126 -9.21 -4.49 -6.01
N CYS A 127 -10.13 -3.96 -6.80
CA CYS A 127 -11.14 -3.01 -6.36
C CYS A 127 -12.41 -3.62 -5.81
N GLN A 128 -12.65 -4.91 -6.05
CA GLN A 128 -13.85 -5.60 -5.56
C GLN A 128 -13.75 -6.04 -4.09
N ARG A 129 -12.75 -5.58 -3.33
CA ARG A 129 -12.62 -5.95 -1.92
C ARG A 129 -13.66 -5.22 -1.07
N THR A 130 -14.37 -5.97 -0.24
CA THR A 130 -15.58 -5.54 0.47
C THR A 130 -15.42 -4.38 1.44
N LEU A 131 -14.21 -4.09 1.92
CA LEU A 131 -14.00 -3.05 2.93
C LEU A 131 -13.40 -1.76 2.36
N ILE A 132 -12.91 -1.74 1.11
CA ILE A 132 -12.29 -0.54 0.51
C ILE A 132 -13.27 0.64 0.59
N PRO A 133 -12.85 1.84 1.05
CA PRO A 133 -11.46 2.29 1.31
C PRO A 133 -10.87 1.88 2.68
N TRP A 134 -11.64 1.19 3.52
CA TRP A 134 -11.25 0.84 4.88
C TRP A 134 -10.53 -0.51 4.94
N PHE A 135 -9.34 -0.56 5.52
CA PHE A 135 -8.73 -1.81 5.93
C PHE A 135 -9.14 -2.20 7.35
N TYR A 136 -9.05 -3.50 7.67
CA TYR A 136 -9.28 -4.03 9.01
C TYR A 136 -8.31 -5.18 9.30
N ARG A 137 -7.68 -5.15 10.47
CA ARG A 137 -6.74 -6.16 10.96
C ARG A 137 -7.05 -6.50 12.41
N SER A 138 -7.15 -7.79 12.72
CA SER A 138 -7.24 -8.32 14.09
C SER A 138 -6.03 -9.21 14.36
N PHE A 139 -5.36 -9.01 15.49
CA PHE A 139 -4.14 -9.76 15.82
C PHE A 139 -4.39 -11.04 16.62
N GLY A 140 -5.57 -11.18 17.24
CA GLY A 140 -5.86 -12.27 18.17
C GLY A 140 -5.15 -12.16 19.53
N TYR A 141 -4.39 -11.08 19.75
CA TYR A 141 -3.77 -10.72 21.02
C TYR A 141 -3.81 -9.20 21.20
N SER A 142 -3.58 -8.74 22.43
CA SER A 142 -3.50 -7.31 22.75
C SER A 142 -2.04 -6.86 22.81
N THR A 143 -1.76 -5.67 22.26
CA THR A 143 -0.46 -5.01 22.30
C THR A 143 -0.62 -3.52 22.63
N ALA A 144 0.45 -2.90 23.11
CA ALA A 144 0.58 -1.44 23.22
C ALA A 144 1.70 -0.93 22.32
N ASP A 145 2.07 -1.69 21.29
CA ASP A 145 3.09 -1.28 20.33
C ASP A 145 2.72 0.05 19.67
N ASN A 146 3.72 0.86 19.32
CA ASN A 146 3.48 2.00 18.44
C ASN A 146 3.14 1.48 17.04
N ILE A 147 2.24 2.19 16.35
CA ILE A 147 1.98 1.96 14.92
C ILE A 147 2.94 2.83 14.12
N GLU A 148 3.49 2.28 13.05
CA GLU A 148 4.34 3.00 12.12
C GLU A 148 3.77 2.92 10.71
N MET A 149 3.69 4.07 10.05
CA MET A 149 3.36 4.17 8.63
C MET A 149 4.62 4.56 7.86
N ARG A 150 4.98 3.76 6.87
CA ARG A 150 6.15 4.01 6.02
C ARG A 150 5.74 4.15 4.57
N LEU A 151 6.19 5.21 3.93
CA LEU A 151 6.23 5.33 2.48
C LEU A 151 7.46 4.58 1.98
N CYS A 152 7.25 3.59 1.14
CA CYS A 152 8.25 2.72 0.55
C CYS A 152 8.18 2.89 -0.96
N CYS A 153 9.31 3.27 -1.55
CA CYS A 153 9.55 3.25 -2.99
C CYS A 153 10.95 2.66 -3.19
N ASP A 154 11.20 1.96 -4.29
CA ASP A 154 12.51 1.38 -4.58
C ASP A 154 13.41 2.24 -5.46
N GLU A 155 12.84 3.21 -6.18
CA GLU A 155 13.57 4.21 -6.96
C GLU A 155 13.56 5.62 -6.33
N ASP A 156 14.28 6.55 -6.98
CA ASP A 156 14.30 7.96 -6.60
C ASP A 156 12.96 8.67 -6.92
N THR A 157 12.63 9.70 -6.12
CA THR A 157 11.37 10.48 -6.21
C THR A 157 11.06 11.12 -7.57
N GLY A 158 12.03 11.18 -8.49
CA GLY A 158 11.81 11.67 -9.85
C GLY A 158 11.28 10.60 -10.83
N ASN A 159 11.36 9.32 -10.46
CA ASN A 159 11.00 8.18 -11.30
C ASN A 159 9.70 7.50 -10.85
N GLU A 160 9.50 7.35 -9.55
CA GLU A 160 8.23 6.85 -9.00
C GLU A 160 8.03 7.42 -7.59
N ASP A 161 6.81 7.84 -7.30
CA ASP A 161 6.46 8.32 -5.97
C ASP A 161 4.97 8.08 -5.69
N VAL A 162 4.62 8.13 -4.42
CA VAL A 162 3.26 7.98 -3.94
C VAL A 162 2.93 9.14 -3.01
N ALA A 163 2.10 10.05 -3.50
CA ALA A 163 1.66 11.20 -2.73
C ALA A 163 0.52 10.81 -1.78
N ILE A 164 0.66 11.10 -0.49
CA ILE A 164 -0.38 10.82 0.51
C ILE A 164 -1.28 12.05 0.67
N ARG A 165 -2.59 11.87 0.53
CA ARG A 165 -3.58 12.94 0.77
C ARG A 165 -4.14 12.88 2.18
N GLU A 166 -4.60 11.71 2.59
CA GLU A 166 -5.21 11.50 3.90
C GLU A 166 -4.94 10.10 4.42
N TYR A 167 -4.85 9.99 5.73
CA TYR A 167 -4.84 8.71 6.43
C TYR A 167 -5.66 8.83 7.71
N GLU A 168 -6.38 7.77 8.02
CA GLU A 168 -7.06 7.59 9.30
C GLU A 168 -6.66 6.23 9.86
N ILE A 169 -6.29 6.18 11.14
CA ILE A 169 -5.90 4.95 11.82
C ILE A 169 -6.59 4.91 13.18
N TYR A 170 -7.36 3.85 13.39
CA TYR A 170 -8.12 3.61 14.61
C TYR A 170 -7.69 2.29 15.23
N VAL A 171 -7.66 2.26 16.56
CA VAL A 171 -7.29 1.08 17.34
C VAL A 171 -8.40 0.73 18.34
N LYS A 172 -8.57 -0.56 18.61
CA LYS A 172 -9.52 -1.09 19.59
C LYS A 172 -8.94 -2.26 20.36
#